data_AF-A0A0H5SDM7-F1
#
_entry.id   AF-A0A0H5SDM7-F1
#
_cell.length_a   1.000
_cell.length_b   1.000
_cell.length_c   1.000
_cell.angle_alpha   90.00
_cell.angle_beta   90.00
_cell.angle_gamma   90.00
#
_symmetry.space_group_name_H-M   'P 1'
#
loop_
_entity.id
_entity.type
_entity.pdbx_description
1 polymer ?
#
loop_
_entity_poly.entity_id
_entity_poly.type
_entity_poly.pdbx_seq_one_letter_code
_entity_poly.pdbx_strand_id
1 'polypeptide(L)'
;IFLLAARKRKKSTTANYLISIDPTDLKRYGNSFVGKVRSNALGTQFTLYDNGENPKKSWVIGDSVRQELAAVIYEQESILERWKSRKADDLIAMHNKSPVWNEGFIYYFRFGLFLFFFFF
;
A
#
# COMPACT_ATOMS: atom_id res chain seq x y z
N ILE A 1 16.30 -4.15 16.40
CA ILE A 1 16.37 -4.76 15.04
C ILE A 1 15.62 -3.84 14.09
N PHE A 2 16.25 -3.44 12.98
CA PHE A 2 15.62 -2.63 11.94
C PHE A 2 15.07 -3.56 10.86
N LEU A 3 13.91 -3.21 10.27
CA LEU A 3 13.26 -4.00 9.22
C LEU A 3 13.27 -3.26 7.89
N LEU A 4 12.52 -2.16 7.80
CA LEU A 4 12.32 -1.39 6.58
C LEU A 4 12.19 0.10 6.90
N ALA A 5 12.59 0.94 5.95
CA ALA A 5 12.32 2.37 5.93
C ALA A 5 11.51 2.70 4.68
N ALA A 6 10.65 3.72 4.79
CA ALA A 6 9.92 4.25 3.65
C ALA A 6 9.97 5.78 3.62
N ARG A 7 10.00 6.35 2.42
CA ARG A 7 10.01 7.81 2.24
C ARG A 7 9.15 8.26 1.07
N LYS A 8 8.29 9.25 1.32
CA LYS A 8 7.52 9.94 0.28
C LYS A 8 8.45 10.73 -0.63
N ARG A 9 8.28 10.60 -1.94
CA ARG A 9 9.03 11.37 -2.94
C ARG A 9 8.39 12.74 -3.13
N LYS A 10 9.22 13.79 -3.17
CA LYS A 10 8.77 15.19 -3.35
C LYS A 10 8.30 15.50 -4.78
N LYS A 11 8.93 14.91 -5.81
CA LYS A 11 8.65 15.18 -7.23
C LYS A 11 7.66 14.18 -7.83
N SER A 12 6.50 14.00 -7.21
CA SER A 12 5.46 13.10 -7.72
C SER A 12 4.10 13.75 -7.60
N THR A 13 3.33 13.73 -8.70
CA THR A 13 1.96 14.23 -8.75
C THR A 13 1.01 13.46 -7.86
N THR A 14 1.29 12.18 -7.64
CA THR A 14 0.55 11.32 -6.69
C THR A 14 1.42 10.94 -5.51
N ALA A 15 0.82 10.42 -4.43
CA ALA A 15 1.59 9.92 -3.31
C ALA A 15 2.43 8.71 -3.76
N ASN A 16 3.74 8.79 -3.52
CA ASN A 16 4.71 7.83 -4.04
C ASN A 16 5.79 7.62 -2.99
N TYR A 17 5.88 6.42 -2.44
CA TYR A 17 6.80 6.06 -1.37
C TYR A 17 7.76 5.00 -1.88
N LEU A 18 9.06 5.18 -1.64
CA LEU A 18 10.06 4.14 -1.83
C LEU A 18 10.26 3.40 -0.51
N ILE A 19 10.38 2.08 -0.58
CA ILE A 19 10.63 1.19 0.56
C ILE A 19 12.05 0.62 0.39
N SER A 20 12.81 0.62 1.47
CA SER A 20 14.19 0.16 1.52
C SER A 20 14.47 -0.68 2.76
N ILE A 21 15.41 -1.63 2.63
CA ILE A 21 16.00 -2.38 3.76
C ILE A 21 17.14 -1.63 4.44
N ASP A 22 17.50 -0.45 3.94
CA ASP A 22 18.50 0.43 4.54
C ASP A 22 17.85 1.79 4.86
N PRO A 23 17.89 2.27 6.12
CA PRO A 23 17.29 3.54 6.49
C PRO A 23 18.02 4.75 5.90
N THR A 24 19.28 4.58 5.49
CA THR A 24 20.13 5.64 4.93
C THR A 24 20.09 5.67 3.40
N ASP A 25 19.83 4.53 2.75
CA ASP A 25 19.68 4.45 1.28
C ASP A 25 18.21 4.30 0.85
N LEU A 26 17.58 5.45 0.57
CA LEU A 26 16.19 5.56 0.13
C LEU A 26 16.07 5.96 -1.35
N LYS A 27 16.97 5.43 -2.19
CA LYS A 27 17.02 5.69 -3.63
C LYS A 27 16.27 4.61 -4.42
N ARG A 28 15.70 4.97 -5.57
CA ARG A 28 14.96 4.03 -6.44
C ARG A 28 15.87 3.00 -7.11
N TYR A 29 17.11 3.39 -7.41
CA TYR A 29 18.10 2.56 -8.10
C TYR A 29 19.23 2.13 -7.15
N GLY A 30 18.99 2.22 -5.83
CA GLY A 30 19.91 1.70 -4.83
C GLY A 30 19.71 0.20 -4.65
N ASN A 31 20.76 -0.51 -4.20
CA ASN A 31 20.70 -1.95 -3.96
C ASN A 31 19.72 -2.31 -2.83
N SER A 32 19.47 -1.37 -1.92
CA SER A 32 18.56 -1.55 -0.79
C SER A 32 17.08 -1.34 -1.16
N PHE A 33 16.77 -0.97 -2.41
CA PHE A 33 15.41 -0.75 -2.88
C PHE A 33 14.65 -2.07 -3.05
N VAL A 34 13.55 -2.23 -2.32
CA VAL A 34 12.76 -3.47 -2.32
C VAL A 34 11.34 -3.30 -2.84
N GLY A 35 10.82 -2.06 -2.87
CA GLY A 35 9.44 -1.87 -3.31
C GLY A 35 8.95 -0.43 -3.26
N LYS A 36 7.75 -0.20 -3.78
CA LYS A 36 7.17 1.13 -3.89
C LYS A 36 5.67 1.10 -3.70
N VAL A 37 5.16 2.05 -2.92
CA VAL A 37 3.71 2.33 -2.84
C VAL A 37 3.39 3.53 -3.72
N ARG A 38 2.33 3.44 -4.53
CA ARG A 38 1.86 4.54 -5.35
C ARG A 38 0.35 4.70 -5.22
N SER A 39 -0.13 5.93 -5.05
CA SER A 39 -1.56 6.24 -5.08
C SER A 39 -2.08 6.57 -6.48
N ASN A 40 -3.40 6.46 -6.64
CA ASN A 40 -4.16 7.15 -7.69
C ASN A 40 -4.15 8.68 -7.46
N ALA A 41 -4.75 9.43 -8.39
CA ALA A 41 -4.79 10.89 -8.35
C ALA A 41 -5.53 11.44 -7.12
N LEU A 42 -6.64 10.80 -6.73
CA LEU A 42 -7.46 11.21 -5.59
C LEU A 42 -6.87 10.81 -4.23
N GLY A 43 -5.92 9.88 -4.20
CA GLY A 43 -5.39 9.33 -2.95
C GLY A 43 -6.34 8.36 -2.26
N THR A 44 -7.31 7.79 -2.99
CA THR A 44 -8.27 6.81 -2.48
C THR A 44 -7.84 5.36 -2.72
N GLN A 45 -6.89 5.13 -3.64
CA GLN A 45 -6.37 3.81 -3.95
C GLN A 45 -4.85 3.83 -3.93
N PHE A 46 -4.24 2.83 -3.30
CA PHE A 46 -2.80 2.67 -3.19
C PHE A 46 -2.41 1.27 -3.64
N THR A 47 -1.40 1.18 -4.50
CA THR A 47 -0.85 -0.10 -4.97
C THR A 47 0.59 -0.24 -4.50
N LEU A 48 0.90 -1.39 -3.90
CA LEU A 48 2.25 -1.81 -3.53
C LEU A 48 2.86 -2.62 -4.66
N TYR A 49 4.06 -2.22 -5.08
CA TYR A 49 4.87 -2.89 -6.08
C TYR A 49 6.15 -3.40 -5.46
N ASP A 50 6.69 -4.47 -6.03
CA ASP A 50 8.06 -4.91 -5.80
C ASP A 50 9.10 -3.95 -6.44
N ASN A 51 10.34 -4.43 -6.52
CA ASN A 51 11.45 -3.67 -7.09
C ASN A 51 11.55 -3.73 -8.63
N GLY A 52 10.67 -4.47 -9.31
CA GLY A 52 10.71 -4.64 -10.76
C GLY A 52 10.48 -3.37 -11.55
N GLU A 53 10.61 -3.50 -12.86
CA GLU A 53 10.49 -2.39 -13.80
C GLU A 53 9.05 -2.15 -14.27
N ASN A 54 8.77 -0.92 -14.69
CA ASN A 54 7.43 -0.56 -15.15
C ASN A 54 7.14 -1.22 -16.52
N PRO A 55 6.07 -2.01 -16.68
CA PRO A 55 5.77 -2.69 -17.94
C PRO A 55 5.52 -1.75 -19.13
N LYS A 56 5.24 -0.47 -18.87
CA LYS A 56 5.11 0.56 -19.93
C LYS A 56 6.45 0.96 -20.56
N LYS A 57 7.58 0.51 -20.02
CA LYS A 57 8.89 0.73 -20.63
C LYS A 57 9.12 -0.34 -21.69
N SER A 58 9.43 0.07 -22.91
CA SER A 58 9.47 -0.80 -24.10
C SER A 58 10.51 -1.93 -24.04
N TRP A 59 11.52 -1.83 -23.18
CA TRP A 59 12.61 -2.80 -23.07
C TRP A 59 12.42 -3.84 -21.95
N VAL A 60 11.28 -3.83 -21.26
CA VAL A 60 11.04 -4.74 -20.12
C VAL A 60 10.17 -5.91 -20.58
N ILE A 61 10.73 -7.12 -20.55
CA ILE A 61 10.05 -8.36 -20.97
C ILE A 61 10.25 -9.42 -19.87
N GLY A 62 9.20 -10.21 -19.60
CA GLY A 62 9.27 -11.36 -18.69
C GLY A 62 9.46 -10.98 -17.22
N ASP A 63 10.31 -11.74 -16.51
CA ASP A 63 10.47 -11.73 -15.04
C ASP A 63 10.99 -10.40 -14.46
N SER A 64 11.43 -9.47 -15.30
CA SER A 64 11.87 -8.13 -14.88
C SER A 64 10.71 -7.14 -14.71
N VAL A 65 9.49 -7.52 -15.09
CA VAL A 65 8.28 -6.70 -14.90
C VAL A 65 7.88 -6.70 -13.43
N ARG A 66 7.63 -5.52 -12.87
CA ARG A 66 7.14 -5.38 -11.50
C ARG A 66 5.82 -6.10 -11.27
N GLN A 67 5.70 -6.74 -10.12
CA GLN A 67 4.45 -7.34 -9.66
C GLN A 67 3.67 -6.38 -8.75
N GLU A 68 2.36 -6.58 -8.69
CA GLU A 68 1.48 -5.90 -7.73
C GLU A 68 1.30 -6.82 -6.51
N LEU A 69 1.88 -6.43 -5.39
CA LEU A 69 1.92 -7.26 -4.18
C LEU A 69 0.68 -7.07 -3.30
N ALA A 70 0.12 -5.85 -3.31
CA ALA A 70 -1.08 -5.51 -2.54
C ALA A 70 -1.73 -4.24 -3.09
N ALA A 71 -3.02 -4.07 -2.81
CA ALA A 71 -3.73 -2.82 -3.03
C ALA A 71 -4.60 -2.47 -1.81
N VAL A 72 -4.68 -1.19 -1.50
CA VAL A 72 -5.57 -0.63 -0.47
C VAL A 72 -6.51 0.35 -1.14
N ILE A 73 -7.80 0.21 -0.87
CA ILE A 73 -8.88 1.02 -1.44
C ILE A 73 -9.67 1.60 -0.27
N TYR A 74 -9.76 2.92 -0.22
CA TYR A 74 -10.52 3.69 0.79
C TYR A 74 -11.90 4.12 0.29
N GLU A 75 -12.15 3.99 -1.02
CA GLU A 75 -13.41 4.35 -1.65
C GLU A 75 -14.41 3.21 -1.52
N GLN A 76 -15.68 3.54 -1.24
CA GLN A 76 -16.76 2.56 -1.05
C GLN A 76 -17.19 1.82 -2.32
N GLU A 77 -16.57 2.09 -3.49
CA GLU A 77 -16.70 1.20 -4.65
C GLU A 77 -16.20 -0.19 -4.26
N SER A 78 -17.18 -1.03 -3.99
CA SER A 78 -17.02 -2.20 -3.15
C SER A 78 -16.06 -3.22 -3.78
N ILE A 79 -15.31 -3.93 -2.93
CA ILE A 79 -14.60 -5.15 -3.33
C ILE A 79 -15.52 -6.13 -4.07
N LEU A 80 -16.85 -6.03 -3.82
CA LEU A 80 -17.94 -6.72 -4.49
C LEU A 80 -17.97 -6.46 -6.01
N GLU A 81 -17.69 -5.25 -6.49
CA GLU A 81 -17.68 -4.93 -7.93
C GLU A 81 -16.49 -5.58 -8.64
N ARG A 82 -15.32 -5.64 -7.99
CA ARG A 82 -14.16 -6.38 -8.49
C ARG A 82 -14.38 -7.89 -8.44
N TRP A 83 -15.00 -8.41 -7.39
CA TRP A 83 -15.35 -9.84 -7.27
C TRP A 83 -16.35 -10.26 -8.35
N LYS A 84 -17.37 -9.43 -8.63
CA LYS A 84 -18.32 -9.62 -9.74
C LYS A 84 -17.64 -9.71 -11.11
N SER A 85 -16.48 -9.08 -11.27
CA SER A 85 -15.71 -9.10 -12.53
C SER A 85 -14.90 -10.38 -12.78
N ARG A 86 -14.97 -11.42 -11.92
CA ARG A 86 -14.19 -12.69 -12.00
C ARG A 86 -12.66 -12.52 -12.12
N LYS A 87 -12.14 -11.34 -11.81
CA LYS A 87 -10.68 -11.06 -11.82
C LYS A 87 -10.03 -11.27 -10.44
N ALA A 88 -10.71 -11.98 -9.54
CA ALA A 88 -10.31 -12.09 -8.13
C ALA A 88 -9.93 -13.51 -7.70
N ASP A 89 -9.88 -14.47 -8.63
CA ASP A 89 -9.65 -15.88 -8.32
C ASP A 89 -8.29 -16.11 -7.62
N ASP A 90 -7.28 -15.29 -7.93
CA ASP A 90 -5.95 -15.30 -7.31
C ASP A 90 -5.76 -14.23 -6.23
N LEU A 91 -6.83 -13.55 -5.79
CA LEU A 91 -6.75 -12.43 -4.84
C LEU A 91 -7.36 -12.79 -3.48
N ILE A 92 -6.64 -12.42 -2.42
CA ILE A 92 -7.18 -12.46 -1.05
C ILE A 92 -7.72 -11.07 -0.69
N ALA A 93 -9.03 -11.00 -0.49
CA ALA A 93 -9.71 -9.78 -0.04
C ALA A 93 -9.72 -9.71 1.49
N MET A 94 -9.12 -8.66 2.05
CA MET A 94 -9.17 -8.35 3.48
C MET A 94 -9.93 -7.04 3.70
N HIS A 95 -10.64 -6.95 4.81
CA HIS A 95 -11.33 -5.73 5.22
C HIS A 95 -10.92 -5.32 6.64
N ASN A 96 -10.89 -4.02 6.89
CA ASN A 96 -10.71 -3.53 8.25
C ASN A 96 -11.88 -4.01 9.12
N LYS A 97 -11.57 -4.37 10.36
CA LYS A 97 -12.61 -4.70 11.34
C LYS A 97 -13.43 -3.46 11.66
N SER A 98 -14.75 -3.57 11.65
CA SER A 98 -15.63 -2.47 12.06
C SER A 98 -15.27 -2.02 13.48
N PRO A 99 -15.21 -0.71 13.74
CA PRO A 99 -14.95 -0.20 15.08
C PRO A 99 -16.05 -0.67 16.03
N VAL A 100 -15.67 -0.97 17.27
CA VAL A 100 -16.61 -1.35 18.33
C VAL A 100 -16.86 -0.12 19.18
N TRP A 101 -18.13 0.24 19.33
CA TRP A 101 -18.56 1.33 20.19
C TRP A 101 -18.56 0.88 21.64
N ASN A 102 -17.85 1.61 22.50
CA ASN A 102 -17.95 1.45 23.94
C ASN A 102 -18.64 2.70 24.50
N GLU A 103 -19.62 2.50 25.39
CA GLU A 103 -20.51 3.55 25.91
C GLU A 103 -19.81 4.72 26.62
N GLY A 104 -18.52 4.59 26.95
CA GLY A 104 -17.72 5.65 27.57
C GLY A 104 -16.80 6.44 26.63
N PHE A 105 -16.71 6.10 25.34
CA PHE A 105 -15.57 6.51 24.51
C PHE A 105 -15.88 6.58 23.00
N ILE A 106 -15.47 7.68 22.34
CA ILE A 106 -15.73 7.99 20.92
C ILE A 106 -14.71 7.23 20.03
N TYR A 107 -15.15 6.17 19.33
CA TYR A 107 -14.42 5.30 18.38
C TYR A 107 -12.98 4.87 18.72
N TYR A 108 -12.76 3.57 18.99
CA TYR A 108 -11.41 3.00 19.12
C TYR A 108 -11.22 1.75 18.26
N PHE A 109 -10.03 1.62 17.67
CA PHE A 109 -9.56 0.38 17.07
C PHE A 109 -8.74 -0.40 18.11
N ARG A 110 -9.20 -1.60 18.46
CA ARG A 110 -8.45 -2.51 19.33
C ARG A 110 -7.46 -3.33 18.50
N PHE A 111 -6.25 -2.82 18.33
CA PHE A 111 -5.09 -3.64 17.97
C PHE A 111 -4.44 -4.17 19.26
N GLY A 112 -3.83 -5.36 19.22
CA GLY A 112 -3.24 -6.02 20.38
C GLY A 112 -2.49 -5.06 21.33
N LEU A 113 -2.91 -5.05 22.59
CA LEU A 113 -2.35 -4.40 23.78
C LEU A 113 -1.97 -2.90 23.76
N PHE A 114 -2.30 -2.10 22.74
CA PHE A 114 -2.12 -0.64 22.81
C PHE A 114 -3.30 0.12 22.20
N LEU A 115 -3.91 1.00 23.00
CA LEU A 115 -5.01 1.88 22.61
C LEU A 115 -4.42 3.23 22.17
N PHE A 116 -4.68 3.68 20.95
CA PHE A 116 -4.40 5.05 20.52
C PHE A 116 -5.69 5.84 20.41
N PHE A 117 -5.67 7.06 20.95
CA PHE A 117 -6.75 8.04 20.89
C PHE A 117 -6.54 8.92 19.65
N PHE A 118 -7.55 9.09 18.81
CA PHE A 118 -7.59 10.18 17.84
C PHE A 118 -8.52 11.26 18.36
N PHE A 119 -7.99 12.46 18.62
CA PHE A 119 -8.79 13.67 18.69
C PHE A 119 -8.89 14.25 17.28
N PHE A 120 -10.08 14.69 16.89
CA PHE A 120 -10.45 15.18 15.55
C PHE A 120 -9.52 16.29 15.02
#